data_AF-A0A1F8THG9-F1
#
_entry.id   AF-A0A1F8THG9-F1
#
_cell.length_a   1.000
_cell.length_b   1.000
_cell.length_c   1.000
_cell.angle_alpha   90.00
_cell.angle_beta   90.00
_cell.angle_gamma   90.00
#
_symmetry.space_group_name_H-M   'P 1'
#
loop_
_entity.id
_entity.type
_entity.pdbx_description
1 polymer ?
#
loop_
_entity_poly.entity_id
_entity_poly.type
_entity_poly.pdbx_seq_one_letter_code
_entity_poly.pdbx_strand_id
1 'polypeptide(L)'
;MKLSTLDILACPTCHGHLTQTCEVSETSQVSSGLLNCPACQKSYPIENSIPQFIKLDELEGKNQKFAHFYDWFSLIYAPGARLTYNLFGEKGRWRILKHLEPLSGRVLETSIGTGPNLPYFVNHPGV
;
A
#
# COMPACT_ATOMS: atom_id res chain seq x y z
N MET A 1 9.36 2.19 0.03
CA MET A 1 8.63 2.86 1.12
C MET A 1 9.47 4.00 1.69
N LYS A 2 8.85 4.96 2.38
CA LYS A 2 9.59 5.97 3.16
C LYS A 2 10.02 5.36 4.49
N LEU A 3 11.21 5.71 4.99
CA LEU A 3 11.71 5.19 6.27
C LEU A 3 10.81 5.57 7.45
N SER A 4 10.26 6.79 7.44
CA SER A 4 9.31 7.28 8.45
C SER A 4 7.98 6.53 8.50
N THR A 5 7.69 5.66 7.54
CA THR A 5 6.53 4.76 7.62
C THR A 5 6.71 3.72 8.74
N LEU A 6 7.94 3.40 9.17
CA LEU A 6 8.18 2.48 10.28
C LEU A 6 7.53 2.95 11.58
N ASP A 7 7.41 4.26 11.79
CA ASP A 7 6.81 4.86 13.01
C ASP A 7 5.34 4.48 13.22
N ILE A 8 4.67 3.96 12.18
CA ILE A 8 3.25 3.55 12.23
C ILE A 8 3.03 2.08 11.91
N LEU A 9 4.08 1.34 11.55
CA LEU A 9 3.97 -0.09 11.27
C LEU A 9 4.21 -0.90 12.54
N ALA A 10 3.52 -2.03 12.64
CA ALA A 10 3.69 -3.00 13.71
C ALA A 10 3.73 -4.41 13.13
N CYS A 11 4.35 -5.34 13.87
CA CYS A 11 4.34 -6.74 13.49
C CYS A 11 2.90 -7.27 13.45
N PRO A 12 2.43 -7.86 12.33
CA PRO A 12 1.06 -8.39 12.22
C PRO A 12 0.81 -9.61 13.12
N THR A 13 1.86 -10.27 13.63
CA THR A 13 1.71 -11.47 14.46
C THR A 13 1.66 -11.16 15.96
N CYS A 14 2.44 -10.20 16.44
CA CYS A 14 2.54 -9.90 17.88
C CYS A 14 2.35 -8.43 18.23
N HIS A 15 2.12 -7.57 17.24
CA HIS A 15 1.99 -6.11 17.37
C HIS A 15 3.22 -5.40 17.95
N GLY A 16 4.37 -6.07 18.03
CA GLY A 16 5.64 -5.48 18.44
C GLY A 16 6.24 -4.56 17.39
N HIS A 17 7.22 -3.76 17.81
CA HIS A 17 7.99 -2.87 16.94
C HIS A 17 8.75 -3.64 15.85
N LEU A 18 8.91 -3.04 14.68
CA LEU A 18 9.65 -3.59 13.54
C LEU A 18 10.96 -2.83 13.32
N THR A 19 12.05 -3.55 13.08
CA THR A 19 13.33 -2.97 12.65
C THR A 19 13.62 -3.37 11.21
N GLN A 20 14.45 -2.61 10.50
CA GLN A 20 14.78 -2.85 9.11
C GLN A 20 16.22 -3.32 8.91
N THR A 21 16.42 -4.19 7.94
CA THR A 21 17.74 -4.57 7.41
C THR A 21 17.69 -4.34 5.91
N CYS A 22 18.10 -3.15 5.48
CA CYS A 22 18.02 -2.69 4.10
C CYS A 22 18.99 -1.54 3.83
N GLU A 23 19.31 -1.32 2.56
CA GLU A 23 19.93 -0.07 2.13
C GLU A 23 18.88 1.03 2.06
N VAL A 24 19.24 2.22 2.56
CA VAL A 24 18.37 3.40 2.56
C VAL A 24 18.98 4.42 1.60
N SER A 25 18.19 4.93 0.67
CA SER A 25 18.62 5.99 -0.24
C SER A 25 18.89 7.31 0.50
N GLU A 26 19.59 8.24 -0.16
CA GLU A 26 19.78 9.61 0.33
C GLU A 26 18.45 10.32 0.66
N THR A 27 17.37 9.94 -0.03
CA THR A 27 16.02 10.47 0.15
C THR A 27 15.19 9.72 1.20
N SER A 28 15.83 8.92 2.06
CA SER A 28 15.16 8.09 3.08
C SER A 28 14.12 7.12 2.49
N GLN A 29 14.39 6.59 1.30
CA GLN A 29 13.56 5.56 0.67
C GLN A 29 14.22 4.19 0.76
N VAL A 30 13.37 3.17 0.94
CA VAL A 30 13.76 1.76 0.98
C VAL A 30 13.07 1.05 -0.17
N SER A 31 13.84 0.51 -1.11
CA SER A 31 13.33 -0.23 -2.28
C SER A 31 13.22 -1.73 -2.02
N SER A 32 14.23 -2.32 -1.39
CA SER A 32 14.30 -3.74 -1.04
C SER A 32 14.98 -3.99 0.31
N GLY A 33 14.68 -5.11 0.95
CA GLY A 33 15.28 -5.54 2.21
C GLY A 33 14.32 -6.32 3.09
N LEU A 34 14.53 -6.31 4.41
CA LEU A 34 13.69 -7.03 5.38
C LEU A 34 13.21 -6.11 6.50
N LEU A 35 11.96 -6.31 6.94
CA LEU A 35 11.47 -5.88 8.24
C LEU A 35 11.52 -7.06 9.20
N ASN A 36 12.16 -6.90 10.36
CA ASN A 36 12.33 -7.91 11.37
C ASN A 36 11.58 -7.52 12.64
N CYS A 37 10.88 -8.48 13.24
CA CYS A 37 10.31 -8.30 14.57
C CYS A 37 11.21 -8.99 15.62
N PRO A 38 11.89 -8.25 16.51
CA PRO A 38 12.73 -8.84 17.55
C PRO A 38 11.91 -9.62 18.59
N ALA A 39 10.62 -9.31 18.76
CA ALA A 39 9.77 -9.96 19.76
C ALA A 39 9.33 -11.37 19.36
N CYS A 40 8.94 -11.59 18.10
CA CYS A 40 8.47 -12.89 17.62
C CYS A 40 9.36 -13.51 16.53
N GLN A 41 10.50 -12.89 16.22
CA GLN A 41 11.53 -13.36 15.28
C GLN A 41 11.04 -13.61 13.84
N LYS A 42 9.90 -13.01 13.46
CA LYS A 42 9.43 -13.04 12.06
C LYS A 42 10.12 -11.96 11.23
N SER A 43 10.36 -12.30 9.97
CA SER A 43 10.91 -11.39 8.96
C SER A 43 9.94 -11.26 7.78
N TYR A 44 9.78 -10.04 7.30
CA TYR A 44 8.88 -9.67 6.20
C TYR A 44 9.67 -8.98 5.09
N PRO A 45 9.63 -9.47 3.85
CA PRO A 45 10.38 -8.86 2.77
C PRO A 45 9.78 -7.52 2.35
N ILE A 46 10.66 -6.61 1.94
CA ILE A 46 10.33 -5.39 1.23
C ILE A 46 10.72 -5.63 -0.22
N GLU A 47 9.77 -5.53 -1.13
CA GLU A 47 9.98 -5.68 -2.56
C GLU A 47 9.27 -4.54 -3.29
N ASN A 48 9.92 -3.94 -4.28
CA ASN A 48 9.36 -2.80 -5.03
C ASN A 48 8.80 -1.71 -4.12
N SER A 49 9.54 -1.38 -3.04
CA SER A 49 9.12 -0.40 -2.04
C SER A 49 7.90 -0.78 -1.19
N ILE A 50 7.41 -2.03 -1.24
CA ILE A 50 6.22 -2.51 -0.53
C ILE A 50 6.60 -3.60 0.50
N PRO A 51 6.35 -3.38 1.80
CA PRO A 51 6.43 -4.44 2.81
C PRO A 51 5.37 -5.51 2.58
N GLN A 52 5.78 -6.78 2.50
CA GLN A 52 4.90 -7.92 2.36
C GLN A 52 4.71 -8.61 3.72
N PHE A 53 3.60 -8.30 4.38
CA PHE A 53 3.25 -8.89 5.69
C PHE A 53 2.56 -10.25 5.59
N ILE A 54 2.15 -10.63 4.39
CA ILE A 54 1.54 -11.90 4.07
C ILE A 54 2.02 -12.34 2.70
N LYS A 55 2.39 -13.61 2.58
CA LYS A 55 2.74 -14.24 1.31
C LYS A 55 1.55 -14.99 0.73
N LEU A 56 1.57 -15.18 -0.58
CA LEU A 56 0.50 -15.85 -1.32
C LEU A 56 0.32 -17.32 -0.90
N ASP A 57 1.40 -17.98 -0.51
CA ASP A 57 1.41 -19.36 0.01
C ASP A 57 0.86 -19.48 1.43
N GLU A 58 0.76 -18.38 2.18
CA GLU A 58 0.11 -18.33 3.50
C GLU A 58 -1.42 -18.15 3.41
N LEU A 59 -1.96 -17.91 2.20
CA LEU A 59 -3.39 -17.77 2.00
C LEU A 59 -4.07 -19.13 1.83
N GLU A 60 -5.24 -19.29 2.47
CA GLU A 60 -6.01 -20.53 2.41
C GLU A 60 -7.38 -20.36 1.75
N GLY A 61 -7.89 -21.45 1.17
CA GLY A 61 -9.26 -21.58 0.70
C GLY A 61 -9.64 -20.59 -0.40
N LYS A 62 -10.70 -19.80 -0.15
CA LYS A 62 -11.22 -18.83 -1.14
C LYS A 62 -10.29 -17.64 -1.31
N ASN A 63 -9.51 -17.28 -0.29
CA ASN A 63 -8.63 -16.10 -0.33
C ASN A 63 -7.49 -16.31 -1.32
N GLN A 64 -6.88 -17.51 -1.32
CA GLN A 64 -5.82 -17.85 -2.27
C GLN A 64 -6.34 -17.86 -3.71
N LYS A 65 -7.50 -18.49 -3.96
CA LYS A 65 -8.14 -18.51 -5.28
C LYS A 65 -8.46 -17.10 -5.77
N PHE A 66 -8.99 -16.26 -4.88
CA PHE A 66 -9.31 -14.88 -5.20
C PHE A 66 -8.06 -14.05 -5.47
N ALA A 67 -6.98 -14.23 -4.70
CA ALA A 67 -5.71 -13.54 -4.93
C ALA A 67 -5.14 -13.87 -6.32
N HIS A 68 -5.06 -15.15 -6.70
CA HIS A 68 -4.62 -15.55 -8.04
C HIS A 68 -5.51 -14.99 -9.15
N PHE A 69 -6.83 -15.06 -8.97
CA PHE A 69 -7.78 -14.49 -9.93
C PHE A 69 -7.58 -12.97 -10.07
N TYR A 70 -7.43 -12.28 -8.95
CA TYR A 70 -7.25 -10.83 -8.92
C TYR A 70 -5.93 -10.41 -9.56
N ASP A 71 -4.82 -11.10 -9.27
CA ASP A 71 -3.52 -10.83 -9.89
C ASP A 71 -3.60 -10.90 -11.41
N TRP A 72 -4.21 -11.96 -11.95
CA TRP A 72 -4.45 -12.09 -13.38
C TRP A 72 -5.38 -10.99 -13.92
N PHE A 73 -6.52 -10.75 -13.25
CA PHE A 73 -7.51 -9.78 -13.70
C PHE A 73 -7.02 -8.33 -13.61
N SER A 74 -6.11 -8.04 -12.67
CA SER A 74 -5.56 -6.71 -12.41
C SER A 74 -4.89 -6.11 -13.65
N LEU A 75 -4.33 -6.96 -14.52
CA LEU A 75 -3.69 -6.56 -15.78
C LEU A 75 -4.67 -5.86 -16.72
N ILE A 76 -5.94 -6.26 -16.71
CA ILE A 76 -7.01 -5.68 -17.52
C ILE A 76 -7.72 -4.56 -16.74
N TYR A 77 -7.94 -4.78 -15.44
CA TYR A 77 -8.62 -3.82 -14.57
C TYR A 77 -7.85 -2.51 -14.43
N ALA A 78 -6.53 -2.53 -14.26
CA ALA A 78 -5.76 -1.29 -14.04
C ALA A 78 -5.82 -0.31 -15.23
N PRO A 79 -5.61 -0.74 -16.50
CA PRO A 79 -5.84 0.11 -17.66
C PRO A 79 -7.30 0.55 -17.81
N GLY A 80 -8.24 -0.37 -17.60
CA GLY A 80 -9.68 -0.08 -17.70
C GLY A 80 -10.16 0.93 -16.67
N ALA A 81 -9.72 0.82 -15.43
CA ALA A 81 -9.99 1.76 -14.35
C ALA A 81 -9.41 3.14 -14.65
N ARG A 82 -8.18 3.22 -15.21
CA ARG A 82 -7.57 4.48 -15.64
C ARG A 82 -8.35 5.14 -16.78
N LEU A 83 -8.78 4.36 -17.79
CA LEU A 83 -9.54 4.87 -18.93
C LEU A 83 -10.94 5.36 -18.53
N THR A 84 -11.71 4.52 -17.83
CA THR A 84 -13.04 4.88 -17.34
C THR A 84 -13.00 6.10 -16.42
N TYR A 85 -11.95 6.22 -15.61
CA TYR A 85 -11.75 7.40 -14.78
C TYR A 85 -11.53 8.67 -15.60
N ASN A 86 -10.64 8.64 -16.59
CA ASN A 86 -10.35 9.81 -17.42
C ASN A 86 -11.59 10.32 -18.17
N LEU A 87 -12.55 9.45 -18.50
CA LEU A 87 -13.80 9.85 -19.15
C LEU A 87 -14.90 10.30 -18.18
N PHE A 88 -15.01 9.71 -16.99
CA PHE A 88 -16.22 9.84 -16.16
C PHE A 88 -15.99 10.07 -14.65
N GLY A 89 -14.76 9.93 -14.15
CA GLY A 89 -14.50 9.65 -12.74
C GLY A 89 -14.15 10.83 -11.82
N GLU A 90 -13.75 11.98 -12.37
CA GLU A 90 -13.29 13.10 -11.54
C GLU A 90 -14.40 13.63 -10.63
N LYS A 91 -15.55 14.00 -11.19
CA LYS A 91 -16.60 14.73 -10.45
C LYS A 91 -17.14 13.97 -9.23
N GLY A 92 -17.27 12.64 -9.34
CA GLY A 92 -17.78 11.79 -8.25
C GLY A 92 -16.79 11.67 -7.09
N ARG A 93 -15.50 11.44 -7.37
CA ARG A 93 -14.47 11.31 -6.34
C ARG A 93 -14.17 12.63 -5.65
N TRP A 94 -14.10 13.74 -6.39
CA TRP A 94 -14.00 15.09 -5.82
C TRP A 94 -15.09 15.38 -4.79
N ARG A 95 -16.32 14.91 -5.07
CA ARG A 95 -17.46 15.09 -4.17
C ARG A 95 -17.28 14.34 -2.85
N ILE A 96 -16.48 13.29 -2.80
CA ILE A 96 -16.18 12.54 -1.56
C ILE A 96 -14.98 13.19 -0.86
N LEU A 97 -13.90 13.48 -1.60
CA LEU A 97 -12.67 14.06 -1.05
C LEU A 97 -12.90 15.39 -0.33
N LYS A 98 -13.82 16.24 -0.82
CA LYS A 98 -14.16 17.51 -0.14
C LYS A 98 -14.77 17.35 1.26
N HIS A 99 -15.27 16.15 1.60
CA HIS A 99 -15.83 15.86 2.93
C HIS A 99 -14.82 15.19 3.85
N LEU A 100 -13.68 14.76 3.32
CA LEU A 100 -12.52 14.49 4.17
C LEU A 100 -12.05 15.89 4.60
N GLU A 101 -12.21 16.19 5.90
CA GLU A 101 -11.61 17.36 6.56
C GLU A 101 -10.16 17.57 6.09
N PRO A 102 -9.60 18.80 6.13
CA PRO A 102 -8.38 19.13 5.41
C PRO A 102 -7.33 18.04 5.60
N LEU A 103 -6.70 17.63 4.49
CA LEU A 103 -5.70 16.56 4.39
C LEU A 103 -4.40 16.87 5.18
N SER A 104 -4.48 17.64 6.26
CA SER A 104 -3.41 17.83 7.23
C SER A 104 -3.20 16.52 8.00
N GLY A 105 -2.06 15.88 7.77
CA GLY A 105 -1.65 14.68 8.51
C GLY A 105 -1.32 13.49 7.60
N ARG A 106 -1.48 12.28 8.14
CA ARG A 106 -1.23 11.02 7.43
C ARG A 106 -2.57 10.34 7.14
N VAL A 107 -2.84 10.04 5.87
CA VAL A 107 -4.06 9.33 5.43
C VAL A 107 -3.70 7.89 5.06
N LEU A 108 -4.52 6.94 5.50
CA LEU A 108 -4.42 5.53 5.10
C LEU A 108 -5.56 5.18 4.15
N GLU A 109 -5.24 4.81 2.92
CA GLU A 109 -6.19 4.23 1.98
C GLU A 109 -6.21 2.71 2.13
N THR A 110 -7.37 2.15 2.48
CA THR A 110 -7.57 0.69 2.60
C THR A 110 -8.17 0.13 1.32
N SER A 111 -7.93 -1.16 1.04
CA SER A 111 -8.45 -1.83 -0.18
C SER A 111 -8.04 -1.14 -1.48
N ILE A 112 -6.82 -0.60 -1.49
CA ILE A 112 -6.27 0.25 -2.56
C ILE A 112 -6.08 -0.47 -3.90
N GLY A 113 -5.99 -1.81 -3.92
CA GLY A 113 -5.76 -2.59 -5.13
C GLY A 113 -4.48 -2.16 -5.85
N THR A 114 -4.58 -1.85 -7.15
CA THR A 114 -3.45 -1.36 -7.96
C THR A 114 -3.14 0.13 -7.79
N GLY A 115 -3.76 0.80 -6.80
CA GLY A 115 -3.53 2.21 -6.51
C GLY A 115 -4.06 3.24 -7.52
N PRO A 116 -5.20 3.02 -8.22
CA PRO A 116 -5.70 3.99 -9.21
C PRO A 116 -6.09 5.34 -8.60
N ASN A 117 -6.30 5.40 -7.28
CA ASN A 117 -6.69 6.64 -6.58
C ASN A 117 -5.49 7.45 -6.08
N LEU A 118 -4.30 6.84 -5.93
CA LEU A 118 -3.12 7.49 -5.32
C LEU A 118 -2.76 8.85 -5.94
N PRO A 119 -2.78 9.03 -7.28
CA PRO A 119 -2.43 10.33 -7.87
C PRO A 119 -3.32 11.48 -7.41
N TYR A 120 -4.56 11.22 -6.97
CA TYR A 120 -5.49 12.27 -6.50
C TYR A 120 -5.25 12.65 -5.05
N PHE A 121 -4.72 11.75 -4.24
CA PHE A 121 -4.33 12.06 -2.87
C PHE A 121 -2.97 12.75 -2.82
N VAL A 122 -2.03 12.32 -3.69
CA VAL A 122 -0.64 12.83 -3.68
C VAL A 122 -0.50 14.14 -4.44
N ASN A 123 -1.21 14.33 -5.56
CA ASN A 123 -1.08 15.54 -6.39
C ASN A 123 -2.19 16.57 -6.13
N HIS A 124 -2.94 16.44 -5.03
CA HIS A 124 -3.99 17.39 -4.71
C HIS A 124 -3.39 18.77 -4.40
N PRO A 125 -3.94 19.88 -4.94
CA PRO A 125 -3.45 21.25 -4.70
C PRO A 125 -3.66 21.78 -3.25
N GLY A 126 -3.74 20.88 -2.27
CA GLY A 126 -3.87 21.18 -0.84
C GLY A 126 -3.19 20.14 0.06
N VAL A 127 -2.31 19.31 -0.52
CA VAL A 127 -1.36 18.40 0.15
C VAL A 127 0.04 18.87 -0.14
#